data_AF-C3YTY7-F1
#
_entry.id   AF-C3YTY7-F1
#
_cell.length_a   1.000
_cell.length_b   1.000
_cell.length_c   1.000
_cell.angle_alpha   90.00
_cell.angle_beta   90.00
_cell.angle_gamma   90.00
#
_symmetry.space_group_name_H-M   'P 1'
#
loop_
_entity.id
_entity.type
_entity.pdbx_description
1 polymer ?
#
loop_
_entity_poly.entity_id
_entity_poly.type
_entity_poly.pdbx_seq_one_letter_code
_entity_poly.pdbx_strand_id
1 'polypeptide(L)'
;QVEFSAEFGVLDIAAEVPEVDVSERRTNSLAIESSSLIHLNRQLDFLVYINTEPELGRLDLVKFRYFDHDVTIPIRINFRPVPRLYDPGPGKGVSLIDRKVTILTKTFLRYPSVRNLIRSIREFYPTIRIVIADDSRPVQNLQGDNVDHYVMPFGVGWFAGRNLAVSQVKTPYMLWMDDDFLFTPETKLEKLVDVLENADIDIVSGLVGRARISMYKLNILEGDEEGDCFVQTPGTYGTLKDFPECHRVDRVINFFLGRTDKVREVGFDPAFSRFAHTEFFYEGLGKLRAAACSFVRINHDQTSNDQYVKFREPGRAYLKFLVNYQYFRYNVKCWNI
;
A
#
# COMPACT_ATOMS: atom_id res chain seq x y z
N GLN A 1 -38.47 11.31 -24.49
CA GLN A 1 -37.85 12.13 -23.44
C GLN A 1 -37.15 11.21 -22.43
N VAL A 2 -35.99 11.63 -21.94
CA VAL A 2 -35.23 11.01 -20.85
C VAL A 2 -35.13 12.02 -19.72
N GLU A 3 -35.28 11.57 -18.48
CA GLU A 3 -35.14 12.39 -17.28
C GLU A 3 -34.04 11.85 -16.38
N PHE A 4 -33.27 12.76 -15.79
CA PHE A 4 -32.27 12.48 -14.79
C PHE A 4 -32.58 13.25 -13.52
N SER A 5 -32.30 12.65 -12.36
CA SER A 5 -32.31 13.36 -11.07
C SER A 5 -31.19 12.86 -10.17
N ALA A 6 -30.50 13.79 -9.52
CA ALA A 6 -29.45 13.57 -8.54
C ALA A 6 -29.88 14.14 -7.18
N GLU A 7 -29.34 13.61 -6.09
CA GLU A 7 -29.63 14.11 -4.74
C GLU A 7 -28.66 15.22 -4.33
N PHE A 8 -27.39 15.08 -4.68
CA PHE A 8 -26.33 15.96 -4.20
C PHE A 8 -25.73 16.84 -5.28
N GLY A 9 -25.33 16.25 -6.40
CA GLY A 9 -24.66 16.97 -7.48
C GLY A 9 -25.62 17.60 -8.48
N VAL A 10 -25.03 18.30 -9.45
CA VAL A 10 -25.77 18.89 -10.57
C VAL A 10 -25.40 18.23 -11.89
N LEU A 11 -26.36 18.21 -12.81
CA LEU A 11 -26.27 17.57 -14.11
C LEU A 11 -26.18 18.65 -15.20
N ASP A 12 -25.28 18.47 -16.15
CA ASP A 12 -25.10 19.37 -17.30
C ASP A 12 -24.73 18.53 -18.54
N ILE A 13 -24.57 19.19 -19.68
CA ILE A 13 -24.05 18.60 -20.92
C ILE A 13 -22.74 19.29 -21.33
N ALA A 14 -21.76 18.50 -21.75
CA ALA A 14 -20.46 18.99 -22.23
C ALA A 14 -20.52 19.54 -23.66
N ALA A 15 -21.49 19.11 -24.46
CA ALA A 15 -21.74 19.56 -25.83
C ALA A 15 -23.22 19.35 -26.19
N GLU A 16 -23.68 20.07 -27.22
CA GLU A 16 -25.05 20.00 -27.74
C GLU A 16 -25.09 19.27 -29.08
N VAL A 17 -26.14 18.47 -29.27
CA VAL A 17 -26.44 17.77 -30.52
C VAL A 17 -27.62 18.48 -31.20
N PRO A 18 -27.57 18.77 -32.51
CA PRO A 18 -28.70 19.37 -33.22
C PRO A 18 -29.97 18.54 -33.08
N GLU A 19 -31.13 19.21 -33.04
CA GLU A 19 -32.44 18.56 -32.91
C GLU A 19 -32.62 17.76 -31.60
N VAL A 20 -31.91 18.18 -30.55
CA VAL A 20 -32.08 17.68 -29.18
C VAL A 20 -32.34 18.85 -28.26
N ASP A 21 -33.46 18.80 -27.54
CA ASP A 21 -33.81 19.77 -26.52
C ASP A 21 -33.30 19.28 -25.17
N VAL A 22 -32.56 20.14 -24.47
CA VAL A 22 -32.04 19.86 -23.12
C VAL A 22 -32.52 20.95 -22.18
N SER A 23 -33.24 20.56 -21.13
CA SER A 23 -33.78 21.44 -20.10
C SER A 23 -33.15 21.16 -18.72
N GLU A 24 -33.29 22.11 -17.81
CA GLU A 24 -32.84 21.99 -16.41
C GLU A 24 -31.31 21.82 -16.23
N ARG A 25 -30.51 22.27 -17.20
CA ARG A 25 -29.04 22.25 -17.11
C ARG A 25 -28.51 22.94 -15.86
N ARG A 26 -27.45 22.35 -15.29
CA ARG A 26 -26.79 22.79 -14.05
C ARG A 26 -27.70 22.80 -12.83
N THR A 27 -28.71 21.93 -12.82
CA THR A 27 -29.54 21.67 -11.66
C THR A 27 -29.42 20.20 -11.25
N ASN A 28 -30.09 19.81 -10.17
CA ASN A 28 -30.13 18.42 -9.74
C ASN A 28 -31.03 17.54 -10.61
N SER A 29 -31.81 18.11 -11.52
CA SER A 29 -32.59 17.40 -12.52
C SER A 29 -32.15 17.82 -13.92
N LEU A 30 -32.28 16.93 -14.90
CA LEU A 30 -31.99 17.26 -16.30
C LEU A 30 -32.87 16.42 -17.21
N ALA A 31 -33.53 17.04 -18.18
CA ALA A 31 -34.33 16.32 -19.16
C ALA A 31 -33.79 16.52 -20.58
N ILE A 32 -33.79 15.44 -21.36
CA ILE A 32 -33.32 15.41 -22.75
C ILE A 32 -34.44 14.86 -23.62
N GLU A 33 -34.81 15.60 -24.65
CA GLU A 33 -35.86 15.22 -25.59
C GLU A 33 -35.36 15.31 -27.03
N SER A 34 -35.69 14.30 -27.83
CA SER A 34 -35.44 14.31 -29.27
C SER A 34 -36.41 13.35 -29.95
N SER A 35 -36.75 13.66 -31.21
CA SER A 35 -37.48 12.77 -32.11
C SER A 35 -36.58 11.70 -32.76
N SER A 36 -35.26 11.87 -32.68
CA SER A 36 -34.27 10.95 -33.24
C SER A 36 -33.54 10.19 -32.12
N LEU A 37 -33.72 8.88 -32.06
CA LEU A 37 -33.01 8.02 -31.10
C LEU A 37 -31.48 8.13 -31.27
N ILE A 38 -31.00 8.35 -32.50
CA ILE A 38 -29.57 8.51 -32.79
C ILE A 38 -29.05 9.79 -32.14
N HIS A 39 -29.78 10.90 -32.28
CA HIS A 39 -29.37 12.18 -31.68
C HIS A 39 -29.50 12.15 -30.16
N LEU A 40 -30.56 11.52 -29.63
CA LEU A 40 -30.74 11.31 -28.20
C LEU A 40 -29.56 10.53 -27.60
N ASN A 41 -29.23 9.38 -28.17
CA ASN A 41 -28.09 8.57 -27.72
C ASN A 41 -26.78 9.35 -27.82
N ARG A 42 -26.59 10.13 -28.89
CA ARG A 42 -25.41 10.98 -29.03
C ARG A 42 -25.35 12.09 -27.99
N GLN A 43 -26.49 12.67 -27.59
CA GLN A 43 -26.55 13.69 -26.55
C GLN A 43 -26.18 13.11 -25.18
N LEU A 44 -26.56 11.87 -24.92
CA LEU A 44 -26.24 11.14 -23.68
C LEU A 44 -24.73 10.92 -23.50
N ASP A 45 -23.95 10.79 -24.58
CA ASP A 45 -22.47 10.73 -24.53
C ASP A 45 -21.84 11.97 -23.87
N PHE A 46 -22.57 13.10 -23.86
CA PHE A 46 -22.10 14.36 -23.33
C PHE A 46 -22.65 14.70 -21.95
N LEU A 47 -23.46 13.83 -21.34
CA LEU A 47 -23.97 14.06 -19.98
C LEU A 47 -22.82 14.10 -18.97
N VAL A 48 -22.79 15.14 -18.14
CA VAL A 48 -21.78 15.31 -17.08
C VAL A 48 -22.45 15.51 -15.74
N TYR A 49 -21.87 14.87 -14.72
CA TYR A 49 -22.17 15.11 -13.32
C TYR A 49 -21.11 16.05 -12.74
N ILE A 50 -21.57 17.11 -12.08
CA ILE A 50 -20.72 18.09 -11.41
C ILE A 50 -20.95 17.95 -9.91
N ASN A 51 -19.90 17.56 -9.20
CA ASN A 51 -19.93 17.50 -7.75
C ASN A 51 -19.99 18.91 -7.15
N THR A 52 -21.01 19.16 -6.33
CA THR A 52 -21.19 20.40 -5.54
C THR A 52 -20.97 20.19 -4.05
N GLU A 53 -20.81 18.95 -3.59
CA GLU A 53 -20.63 18.61 -2.18
C GLU A 53 -19.15 18.46 -1.79
N PRO A 54 -18.72 19.02 -0.65
CA PRO A 54 -17.34 18.89 -0.17
C PRO A 54 -17.08 17.56 0.56
N GLU A 55 -18.11 16.78 0.88
CA GLU A 55 -17.99 15.56 1.70
C GLU A 55 -17.48 14.35 0.89
N LEU A 56 -16.36 13.78 1.34
CA LEU A 56 -15.72 12.62 0.73
C LEU A 56 -16.52 11.33 0.93
N GLY A 57 -16.64 10.52 -0.11
CA GLY A 57 -17.17 9.16 -0.02
C GLY A 57 -18.69 9.04 -0.01
N ARG A 58 -19.43 10.16 -0.13
CA ARG A 58 -20.88 10.12 -0.34
C ARG A 58 -21.25 9.39 -1.62
N LEU A 59 -22.38 8.70 -1.58
CA LEU A 59 -22.96 8.04 -2.73
C LEU A 59 -24.18 8.83 -3.17
N ASP A 60 -24.12 9.41 -4.36
CA ASP A 60 -25.26 10.04 -5.01
C ASP A 60 -25.95 9.02 -5.92
N LEU A 61 -27.23 8.77 -5.68
CA LEU A 61 -28.02 7.79 -6.43
C LEU A 61 -28.76 8.50 -7.57
N VAL A 62 -28.05 8.72 -8.68
CA VAL A 62 -28.63 9.39 -9.84
C VAL A 62 -29.66 8.48 -10.50
N LYS A 63 -30.91 8.92 -10.56
CA LYS A 63 -32.00 8.20 -11.22
C LYS A 63 -32.10 8.64 -12.67
N PHE A 64 -32.14 7.68 -13.57
CA PHE A 64 -32.44 7.82 -14.98
C PHE A 64 -33.82 7.23 -15.24
N ARG A 65 -34.68 7.97 -15.95
CA ARG A 65 -36.00 7.51 -16.37
C ARG A 65 -36.16 7.66 -17.87
N TYR A 66 -36.66 6.61 -18.51
CA TYR A 66 -37.07 6.62 -19.91
C TYR A 66 -38.35 5.80 -20.05
N PHE A 67 -39.46 6.48 -20.39
CA PHE A 67 -40.81 5.91 -20.33
C PHE A 67 -41.11 5.27 -18.96
N ASP A 68 -41.40 3.98 -18.94
CA ASP A 68 -41.72 3.15 -17.76
C ASP A 68 -40.48 2.44 -17.17
N HIS A 69 -39.28 2.77 -17.67
CA HIS A 69 -38.03 2.22 -17.17
C HIS A 69 -37.31 3.21 -16.26
N ASP A 70 -36.94 2.74 -15.08
CA ASP A 70 -36.09 3.45 -14.12
C ASP A 70 -34.75 2.71 -13.95
N VAL A 71 -33.64 3.43 -13.99
CA VAL A 71 -32.29 2.93 -13.67
C VAL A 71 -31.68 3.83 -12.62
N THR A 72 -30.99 3.25 -11.64
CA THR A 72 -30.21 4.00 -10.65
C THR A 72 -28.73 3.83 -10.91
N ILE A 73 -28.02 4.94 -11.06
CA ILE A 73 -26.58 5.02 -11.31
C ILE A 73 -25.92 5.53 -10.03
N PRO A 74 -25.22 4.68 -9.27
CA PRO A 74 -24.51 5.12 -8.08
C PRO A 74 -23.23 5.88 -8.46
N ILE A 75 -23.16 7.16 -8.12
CA ILE A 75 -21.97 8.00 -8.27
C ILE A 75 -21.32 8.15 -6.90
N ARG A 76 -20.09 7.62 -6.75
CA ARG A 76 -19.29 7.85 -5.54
C ARG A 76 -18.56 9.19 -5.67
N ILE A 77 -18.96 10.15 -4.86
CA ILE A 77 -18.33 11.48 -4.78
C ILE A 77 -16.97 11.35 -4.12
N ASN A 78 -15.91 11.67 -4.87
CA ASN A 78 -14.54 11.72 -4.39
C ASN A 78 -13.77 12.80 -5.12
N PHE A 79 -12.77 13.39 -4.44
CA PHE A 79 -11.80 14.24 -5.13
C PHE A 79 -10.98 13.42 -6.13
N ARG A 80 -10.73 14.00 -7.31
CA ARG A 80 -9.75 13.44 -8.23
C ARG A 80 -8.39 13.40 -7.53
N PRO A 81 -7.74 12.23 -7.44
CA PRO A 81 -6.41 12.14 -6.85
C PRO A 81 -5.45 13.04 -7.62
N VAL A 82 -4.61 13.79 -6.90
CA VAL A 82 -3.53 14.55 -7.53
C VAL A 82 -2.52 13.55 -8.11
N PRO A 83 -2.20 13.61 -9.41
CA PRO A 83 -1.24 12.69 -10.00
C PRO A 83 0.13 12.87 -9.34
N ARG A 84 0.71 11.77 -8.84
CA ARG A 84 2.09 11.73 -8.33
C ARG A 84 3.02 11.24 -9.42
N LEU A 85 3.69 12.18 -10.07
CA LEU A 85 4.71 11.88 -11.06
C LEU A 85 6.05 11.68 -10.36
N TYR A 86 6.78 10.65 -10.80
CA TYR A 86 8.14 10.40 -10.35
C TYR A 86 9.08 10.74 -11.50
N ASP A 87 10.05 11.61 -11.22
CA ASP A 87 11.08 11.97 -12.20
C ASP A 87 11.95 10.73 -12.48
N PRO A 88 11.98 10.21 -13.72
CA PRO A 88 12.83 9.07 -14.06
C PRO A 88 14.33 9.40 -14.00
N GLY A 89 14.72 10.66 -13.81
CA GLY A 89 16.12 11.09 -13.76
C GLY A 89 16.83 11.00 -15.13
N PRO A 90 18.10 11.42 -15.21
CA PRO A 90 18.84 11.49 -16.48
C PRO A 90 18.97 10.12 -17.14
N GLY A 91 18.56 10.00 -18.41
CA GLY A 91 18.40 8.74 -19.14
C GLY A 91 19.65 7.85 -19.31
N LYS A 92 20.87 8.35 -19.09
CA LYS A 92 22.11 7.62 -19.40
C LYS A 92 22.82 7.13 -18.13
N GLY A 93 23.18 5.84 -18.10
CA GLY A 93 24.12 5.25 -17.12
C GLY A 93 23.53 4.68 -15.82
N VAL A 94 22.23 4.87 -15.55
CA VAL A 94 21.55 4.34 -14.36
C VAL A 94 20.43 3.38 -14.78
N SER A 95 20.37 2.19 -14.17
CA SER A 95 19.38 1.16 -14.51
C SER A 95 17.95 1.63 -14.24
N LEU A 96 16.95 1.04 -14.92
CA LEU A 96 15.54 1.39 -14.71
C LEU A 96 15.09 1.10 -13.27
N ILE A 97 15.61 0.03 -12.67
CA ILE A 97 15.27 -0.38 -11.30
C ILE A 97 15.81 0.61 -10.28
N ASP A 98 17.03 1.11 -10.45
CA ASP A 98 17.62 2.09 -9.53
C ASP A 98 16.81 3.39 -9.43
N ARG A 99 16.08 3.74 -10.50
CA ARG A 99 15.20 4.93 -10.54
C ARG A 99 13.82 4.66 -9.96
N LYS A 100 13.40 3.40 -9.96
CA LYS A 100 12.06 2.96 -9.54
C LYS A 100 12.01 2.53 -8.08
N VAL A 101 13.12 2.02 -7.53
CA VAL A 101 13.16 1.36 -6.23
C VAL A 101 14.20 2.00 -5.30
N THR A 102 13.79 2.27 -4.06
CA THR A 102 14.70 2.54 -2.94
C THR A 102 14.65 1.37 -1.97
N ILE A 103 15.80 0.81 -1.59
CA ILE A 103 15.87 -0.26 -0.58
C ILE A 103 15.91 0.36 0.81
N LEU A 104 15.08 -0.14 1.71
CA LEU A 104 14.95 0.31 3.09
C LEU A 104 15.29 -0.82 4.04
N THR A 105 16.07 -0.50 5.06
CA THR A 105 16.30 -1.41 6.17
C THR A 105 16.48 -0.63 7.47
N LYS A 106 16.31 -1.34 8.58
CA LYS A 106 16.55 -0.82 9.92
C LYS A 106 17.50 -1.75 10.64
N THR A 107 18.54 -1.19 11.24
CA THR A 107 19.54 -1.97 11.99
C THR A 107 19.55 -1.57 13.47
N PHE A 108 19.86 -2.54 14.32
CA PHE A 108 20.04 -2.34 15.76
C PHE A 108 21.08 -3.30 16.31
N LEU A 109 22.23 -2.77 16.72
CA LEU A 109 23.34 -3.53 17.30
C LEU A 109 23.85 -4.68 16.42
N ARG A 110 23.58 -4.65 15.11
CA ARG A 110 23.90 -5.72 14.14
C ARG A 110 24.68 -5.19 12.92
N TYR A 111 25.70 -4.37 13.19
CA TYR A 111 26.56 -3.80 12.14
C TYR A 111 27.20 -4.82 11.17
N PRO A 112 27.67 -6.01 11.61
CA PRO A 112 28.15 -7.01 10.67
C PRO A 112 27.07 -7.46 9.66
N SER A 113 25.83 -7.63 10.13
CA SER A 113 24.68 -8.05 9.32
C SER A 113 24.34 -7.01 8.27
N VAL A 114 24.12 -5.76 8.67
CA VAL A 114 23.79 -4.68 7.72
C VAL A 114 24.92 -4.42 6.72
N ARG A 115 26.19 -4.58 7.12
CA ARG A 115 27.33 -4.50 6.18
C ARG A 115 27.34 -5.64 5.16
N ASN A 116 26.99 -6.85 5.58
CA ASN A 116 26.84 -7.98 4.67
C ASN A 116 25.64 -7.79 3.73
N LEU A 117 24.52 -7.26 4.23
CA LEU A 117 23.37 -6.88 3.42
C LEU A 117 23.78 -5.86 2.35
N ILE A 118 24.42 -4.75 2.73
CA ILE A 118 24.90 -3.72 1.78
C ILE A 118 25.81 -4.37 0.73
N ARG A 119 26.77 -5.21 1.13
CA ARG A 119 27.67 -5.89 0.19
C ARG A 119 26.90 -6.75 -0.80
N SER A 120 25.97 -7.58 -0.33
CA SER A 120 25.16 -8.44 -1.19
C SER A 120 24.27 -7.65 -2.14
N ILE A 121 23.68 -6.53 -1.69
CA ILE A 121 22.92 -5.63 -2.57
C ILE A 121 23.83 -5.12 -3.69
N ARG A 122 25.05 -4.67 -3.36
CA ARG A 122 25.98 -4.08 -4.32
C ARG A 122 26.47 -5.07 -5.37
N GLU A 123 26.45 -6.38 -5.09
CA GLU A 123 26.77 -7.42 -6.08
C GLU A 123 25.74 -7.49 -7.23
N PHE A 124 24.46 -7.21 -6.96
CA PHE A 124 23.37 -7.33 -7.94
C PHE A 124 22.80 -5.99 -8.40
N TYR A 125 22.83 -4.98 -7.53
CA TYR A 125 22.29 -3.64 -7.73
C TYR A 125 23.32 -2.60 -7.23
N PRO A 126 24.42 -2.39 -7.99
CA PRO A 126 25.57 -1.62 -7.52
C PRO A 126 25.25 -0.15 -7.24
N THR A 127 24.27 0.43 -7.95
CA THR A 127 23.91 1.85 -7.87
C THR A 127 22.58 2.12 -7.20
N ILE A 128 21.82 1.10 -6.79
CA ILE A 128 20.52 1.30 -6.15
C ILE A 128 20.68 2.05 -4.82
N ARG A 129 19.77 2.97 -4.56
CA ARG A 129 19.77 3.73 -3.31
C ARG A 129 19.31 2.84 -2.15
N ILE A 130 20.06 2.90 -1.04
CA ILE A 130 19.77 2.22 0.22
C ILE A 130 19.57 3.29 1.30
N VAL A 131 18.51 3.17 2.07
CA VAL A 131 18.27 4.00 3.26
C VAL A 131 18.30 3.10 4.48
N ILE A 132 19.12 3.47 5.46
CA ILE A 132 19.32 2.71 6.69
C ILE A 132 18.90 3.58 7.87
N ALA A 133 17.86 3.13 8.57
CA ALA A 133 17.49 3.70 9.88
C ALA A 133 18.24 2.93 10.98
N ASP A 134 19.04 3.63 11.78
CA ASP A 134 19.92 3.02 12.77
C ASP A 134 19.67 3.61 14.17
N ASP A 135 19.12 2.80 15.07
CA ASP A 135 18.93 3.15 16.48
C ASP A 135 19.94 2.48 17.41
N SER A 136 21.10 2.07 16.89
CA SER A 136 22.18 1.45 17.65
C SER A 136 22.99 2.47 18.46
N ARG A 137 23.63 2.01 19.54
CA ARG A 137 24.73 2.69 20.21
C ARG A 137 25.77 1.65 20.66
N PRO A 138 27.09 1.94 20.54
CA PRO A 138 27.68 3.10 19.85
C PRO A 138 27.41 3.04 18.34
N VAL A 139 27.34 4.21 17.70
CA VAL A 139 27.07 4.30 16.26
C VAL A 139 28.33 3.95 15.48
N GLN A 140 28.23 3.08 14.49
CA GLN A 140 29.27 2.89 13.48
C GLN A 140 28.82 3.49 12.15
N ASN A 141 29.72 4.18 11.46
CA ASN A 141 29.40 4.80 10.18
C ASN A 141 29.05 3.72 9.13
N LEU A 142 27.88 3.88 8.50
CA LEU A 142 27.40 3.10 7.36
C LEU A 142 27.22 3.95 6.10
N GLN A 143 27.50 5.26 6.17
CA GLN A 143 27.43 6.16 5.02
C GLN A 143 28.38 5.70 3.91
N GLY A 144 27.90 5.77 2.67
CA GLY A 144 28.68 5.40 1.48
C GLY A 144 27.94 5.75 0.19
N ASP A 145 28.46 5.29 -0.94
CA ASP A 145 27.88 5.56 -2.26
C ASP A 145 26.46 5.01 -2.35
N ASN A 146 25.50 5.89 -2.62
CA ASN A 146 24.06 5.59 -2.66
C ASN A 146 23.54 4.91 -1.39
N VAL A 147 24.15 5.16 -0.23
CA VAL A 147 23.69 4.68 1.08
C VAL A 147 23.48 5.89 1.99
N ASP A 148 22.24 6.14 2.38
CA ASP A 148 21.92 7.18 3.37
C ASP A 148 21.76 6.55 4.76
N HIS A 149 22.66 6.92 5.68
CA HIS A 149 22.66 6.42 7.05
C HIS A 149 22.04 7.44 8.01
N TYR A 150 20.85 7.13 8.53
CA TYR A 150 20.14 7.99 9.47
C TYR A 150 20.19 7.41 10.88
N VAL A 151 20.77 8.18 11.80
CA VAL A 151 20.91 7.79 13.20
C VAL A 151 19.73 8.30 14.01
N MET A 152 19.11 7.39 14.76
CA MET A 152 17.96 7.66 15.63
C MET A 152 18.36 7.63 17.11
N PRO A 153 17.47 8.07 18.03
CA PRO A 153 17.64 7.80 19.45
C PRO A 153 17.78 6.30 19.73
N PHE A 154 18.61 5.95 20.71
CA PHE A 154 18.95 4.56 21.00
C PHE A 154 17.72 3.70 21.29
N GLY A 155 17.56 2.60 20.56
CA GLY A 155 16.48 1.63 20.76
C GLY A 155 15.06 2.20 20.60
N VAL A 156 14.90 3.32 19.87
CA VAL A 156 13.58 3.96 19.63
C VAL A 156 12.59 2.99 18.97
N GLY A 157 13.09 2.04 18.19
CA GLY A 157 12.35 0.83 17.88
C GLY A 157 11.97 0.61 16.42
N TRP A 158 11.26 -0.49 16.23
CA TRP A 158 11.00 -1.14 14.94
C TRP A 158 10.20 -0.25 13.97
N PHE A 159 8.97 0.14 14.32
CA PHE A 159 8.11 0.95 13.44
C PHE A 159 8.53 2.42 13.33
N ALA A 160 9.14 2.99 14.37
CA ALA A 160 9.78 4.30 14.27
C ALA A 160 10.87 4.33 13.19
N GLY A 161 11.71 3.29 13.13
CA GLY A 161 12.73 3.15 12.08
C GLY A 161 12.15 2.97 10.68
N ARG A 162 11.06 2.20 10.54
CA ARG A 162 10.34 2.06 9.26
C ARG A 162 9.85 3.41 8.76
N ASN A 163 9.16 4.19 9.59
CA ASN A 163 8.67 5.51 9.23
C ASN A 163 9.80 6.45 8.80
N LEU A 164 10.90 6.47 9.56
CA LEU A 164 12.05 7.27 9.19
C LEU A 164 12.57 6.86 7.82
N ALA A 165 12.83 5.58 7.57
CA ALA A 165 13.32 5.13 6.26
C ALA A 165 12.34 5.48 5.11
N VAL A 166 11.04 5.21 5.30
CA VAL A 166 9.99 5.50 4.30
C VAL A 166 9.87 7.00 4.02
N SER A 167 10.06 7.86 5.01
CA SER A 167 10.03 9.32 4.82
C SER A 167 11.12 9.83 3.88
N GLN A 168 12.21 9.08 3.70
CA GLN A 168 13.35 9.47 2.85
C GLN A 168 13.23 8.96 1.39
N VAL A 169 12.20 8.17 1.08
CA VAL A 169 11.99 7.61 -0.27
C VAL A 169 11.56 8.68 -1.27
N LYS A 170 12.19 8.69 -2.44
CA LYS A 170 11.85 9.60 -3.55
C LYS A 170 11.37 8.85 -4.80
N THR A 171 11.45 7.52 -4.78
CA THR A 171 11.10 6.63 -5.90
C THR A 171 9.66 6.12 -5.78
N PRO A 172 9.04 5.66 -6.89
CA PRO A 172 7.66 5.14 -6.89
C PRO A 172 7.48 3.90 -6.02
N TYR A 173 8.53 3.10 -5.86
CA TYR A 173 8.50 1.89 -5.05
C TYR A 173 9.58 1.92 -3.98
N MET A 174 9.25 1.30 -2.85
CA MET A 174 10.19 1.02 -1.77
C MET A 174 10.24 -0.48 -1.52
N LEU A 175 11.42 -1.00 -1.25
CA LEU A 175 11.61 -2.38 -0.82
C LEU A 175 11.97 -2.39 0.66
N TRP A 176 11.13 -3.00 1.49
CA TRP A 176 11.42 -3.17 2.91
C TRP A 176 12.02 -4.55 3.19
N MET A 177 13.07 -4.59 4.01
CA MET A 177 13.67 -5.83 4.51
C MET A 177 14.42 -5.68 5.83
N ASP A 178 14.64 -6.80 6.50
CA ASP A 178 15.44 -6.88 7.72
C ASP A 178 16.95 -6.86 7.39
N ASP A 179 17.78 -6.40 8.32
CA ASP A 179 19.22 -6.14 8.13
C ASP A 179 20.10 -7.39 8.09
N ASP A 180 19.50 -8.57 8.31
CA ASP A 180 20.13 -9.90 8.25
C ASP A 180 19.70 -10.71 7.01
N PHE A 181 19.14 -10.02 6.01
CA PHE A 181 18.85 -10.62 4.70
C PHE A 181 20.04 -10.49 3.75
N LEU A 182 20.10 -11.37 2.74
CA LEU A 182 21.15 -11.36 1.73
C LEU A 182 20.56 -11.51 0.34
N PHE A 183 20.96 -10.63 -0.58
CA PHE A 183 20.62 -10.76 -1.98
C PHE A 183 21.36 -11.95 -2.59
N THR A 184 20.67 -12.65 -3.47
CA THR A 184 21.21 -13.78 -4.24
C THR A 184 20.82 -13.62 -5.71
N PRO A 185 21.28 -14.50 -6.62
CA PRO A 185 20.81 -14.48 -8.00
C PRO A 185 19.28 -14.62 -8.15
N GLU A 186 18.57 -15.14 -7.13
CA GLU A 186 17.11 -15.29 -7.09
C GLU A 186 16.37 -14.03 -6.63
N THR A 187 17.07 -13.02 -6.10
CA THR A 187 16.48 -11.77 -5.59
C THR A 187 16.29 -10.76 -6.72
N LYS A 188 15.33 -11.01 -7.62
CA LYS A 188 15.04 -10.18 -8.80
C LYS A 188 13.98 -9.10 -8.54
N LEU A 189 14.41 -7.87 -8.33
CA LEU A 189 13.51 -6.73 -8.08
C LEU A 189 12.65 -6.39 -9.31
N GLU A 190 13.16 -6.64 -10.51
CA GLU A 190 12.46 -6.42 -11.78
C GLU A 190 11.12 -7.16 -11.81
N LYS A 191 11.10 -8.40 -11.32
CA LYS A 191 9.88 -9.21 -11.30
C LYS A 191 8.86 -8.70 -10.28
N LEU A 192 9.31 -8.12 -9.17
CA LEU A 192 8.40 -7.51 -8.19
C LEU A 192 7.82 -6.19 -8.73
N VAL A 193 8.64 -5.38 -9.40
CA VAL A 193 8.18 -4.15 -10.07
C VAL A 193 7.14 -4.47 -11.14
N ASP A 194 7.38 -5.50 -11.94
CA ASP A 194 6.46 -5.96 -12.98
C ASP A 194 5.06 -6.29 -12.43
N VAL A 195 4.98 -6.99 -11.29
CA VAL A 195 3.71 -7.25 -10.60
C VAL A 195 3.02 -5.96 -10.16
N LEU A 196 3.74 -5.00 -9.58
CA LEU A 196 3.13 -3.75 -9.15
C LEU A 196 2.66 -2.87 -10.32
N GLU A 197 3.29 -3.00 -11.49
CA GLU A 197 2.94 -2.21 -12.69
C GLU A 197 1.80 -2.84 -13.50
N ASN A 198 1.71 -4.17 -13.52
CA ASN A 198 0.80 -4.90 -14.41
C ASN A 198 -0.32 -5.67 -13.67
N ALA A 199 -0.32 -5.70 -12.34
CA ALA A 199 -1.41 -6.25 -11.54
C ALA A 199 -2.04 -5.20 -10.61
N ASP A 200 -3.29 -5.47 -10.20
CA ASP A 200 -4.07 -4.60 -9.31
C ASP A 200 -3.66 -4.76 -7.83
N ILE A 201 -2.39 -4.46 -7.53
CA ILE A 201 -1.72 -4.71 -6.25
C ILE A 201 -0.86 -3.49 -5.85
N ASP A 202 -0.78 -3.23 -4.54
CA ASP A 202 -0.02 -2.13 -3.95
C ASP A 202 1.24 -2.60 -3.22
N ILE A 203 1.25 -3.86 -2.74
CA ILE A 203 2.39 -4.51 -2.09
C ILE A 203 2.58 -5.92 -2.61
N VAL A 204 3.81 -6.27 -2.98
CA VAL A 204 4.19 -7.61 -3.42
C VAL A 204 5.39 -8.13 -2.64
N SER A 205 5.34 -9.40 -2.24
CA SER A 205 6.39 -10.07 -1.47
C SER A 205 6.93 -11.28 -2.19
N GLY A 206 8.18 -11.62 -1.89
CA GLY A 206 8.78 -12.90 -2.24
C GLY A 206 8.87 -13.86 -1.06
N LEU A 207 9.78 -14.82 -1.18
CA LEU A 207 10.13 -15.81 -0.17
C LEU A 207 11.37 -15.37 0.61
N VAL A 208 11.46 -15.79 1.88
CA VAL A 208 12.62 -15.54 2.75
C VAL A 208 13.26 -16.86 3.16
N GLY A 209 14.56 -17.00 2.95
CA GLY A 209 15.33 -18.20 3.30
C GLY A 209 14.72 -19.46 2.68
N ARG A 210 14.48 -20.51 3.47
CA ARG A 210 13.79 -21.74 3.03
C ARG A 210 12.30 -21.76 3.35
N ALA A 211 11.73 -20.63 3.78
CA ALA A 211 10.32 -20.56 4.14
C ALA A 211 9.43 -20.85 2.94
N ARG A 212 8.24 -21.39 3.23
CA ARG A 212 7.13 -21.46 2.28
C ARG A 212 6.54 -20.07 2.09
N ILE A 213 5.82 -19.89 0.99
CA ILE A 213 5.11 -18.66 0.69
C ILE A 213 4.11 -18.32 1.81
N SER A 214 4.14 -17.07 2.28
CA SER A 214 3.27 -16.61 3.37
C SER A 214 1.89 -16.27 2.79
N MET A 215 0.87 -17.01 3.21
CA MET A 215 -0.49 -16.88 2.68
C MET A 215 -1.48 -16.80 3.82
N TYR A 216 -1.90 -15.57 4.14
CA TYR A 216 -2.82 -15.27 5.21
C TYR A 216 -3.88 -14.25 4.78
N LYS A 217 -5.10 -14.47 5.28
CA LYS A 217 -6.21 -13.54 5.22
C LYS A 217 -6.46 -12.95 6.60
N LEU A 218 -6.76 -11.67 6.67
CA LEU A 218 -7.09 -10.96 7.89
C LEU A 218 -8.58 -10.61 7.87
N ASN A 219 -9.27 -10.88 8.97
CA ASN A 219 -10.68 -10.60 9.12
C ASN A 219 -10.90 -9.79 10.39
N ILE A 220 -11.84 -8.86 10.29
CA ILE A 220 -12.43 -8.15 11.43
C ILE A 220 -13.84 -8.71 11.56
N LEU A 221 -14.07 -9.45 12.66
CA LEU A 221 -15.38 -9.95 13.00
C LEU A 221 -16.07 -8.90 13.87
N GLU A 222 -17.28 -8.50 13.45
CA GLU A 222 -18.12 -7.58 14.20
C GLU A 222 -18.35 -8.10 15.62
N GLY A 223 -18.06 -7.25 16.59
CA GLY A 223 -18.18 -7.53 18.01
C GLY A 223 -19.47 -7.00 18.64
N ASP A 224 -19.36 -6.66 19.91
CA ASP A 224 -20.40 -5.98 20.70
C ASP A 224 -19.81 -4.71 21.34
N GLU A 225 -20.40 -4.24 22.43
CA GLU A 225 -19.94 -3.05 23.17
C GLU A 225 -18.49 -3.17 23.68
N GLU A 226 -17.94 -4.38 23.79
CA GLU A 226 -16.55 -4.61 24.20
C GLU A 226 -15.53 -4.53 23.04
N GLY A 227 -16.03 -4.37 21.81
CA GLY A 227 -15.22 -4.21 20.60
C GLY A 227 -15.15 -5.44 19.70
N ASP A 228 -14.46 -5.27 18.57
CA ASP A 228 -14.38 -6.26 17.48
C ASP A 228 -13.39 -7.39 17.77
N CYS A 229 -13.34 -8.35 16.84
CA CYS A 229 -12.46 -9.51 16.92
C CYS A 229 -11.57 -9.64 15.69
N PHE A 230 -10.26 -9.55 15.88
CA PHE A 230 -9.28 -9.68 14.79
C PHE A 230 -8.85 -11.13 14.64
N VAL A 231 -8.98 -11.67 13.42
CA VAL A 231 -8.67 -13.08 13.13
C VAL A 231 -7.79 -13.19 11.88
N GLN A 232 -6.63 -13.83 12.03
CA GLN A 232 -5.80 -14.27 10.92
C GLN A 232 -6.14 -15.72 10.57
N THR A 233 -6.34 -16.01 9.29
CA THR A 233 -6.59 -17.37 8.78
C THR A 233 -5.61 -17.71 7.66
N PRO A 234 -5.06 -18.94 7.61
CA PRO A 234 -4.30 -19.39 6.45
C PRO A 234 -5.16 -19.36 5.18
N GLY A 235 -4.60 -18.89 4.06
CA GLY A 235 -5.29 -18.92 2.77
C GLY A 235 -5.02 -17.69 1.89
N THR A 236 -5.71 -17.65 0.76
CA THR A 236 -5.57 -16.62 -0.29
C THR A 236 -6.95 -16.26 -0.86
N TYR A 237 -7.00 -15.18 -1.64
CA TYR A 237 -8.16 -14.80 -2.47
C TYR A 237 -8.01 -15.26 -3.93
N GLY A 238 -7.20 -16.29 -4.17
CA GLY A 238 -6.84 -16.77 -5.52
C GLY A 238 -5.53 -16.18 -6.03
N THR A 239 -5.21 -16.51 -7.27
CA THR A 239 -4.00 -16.04 -7.96
C THR A 239 -4.27 -14.74 -8.73
N LEU A 240 -3.22 -13.98 -8.99
CA LEU A 240 -3.31 -12.80 -9.84
C LEU A 240 -3.44 -13.20 -11.32
N LYS A 241 -4.24 -12.42 -12.06
CA LYS A 241 -4.29 -12.52 -13.51
C LYS A 241 -2.89 -12.25 -14.08
N ASP A 242 -2.46 -13.06 -15.06
CA ASP A 242 -1.15 -12.98 -15.72
C ASP A 242 0.08 -13.29 -14.83
N PHE A 243 -0.10 -13.49 -13.51
CA PHE A 243 0.94 -13.89 -12.56
C PHE A 243 0.47 -15.09 -11.69
N PRO A 244 0.43 -16.32 -12.25
CA PRO A 244 -0.14 -17.49 -11.57
C PRO A 244 0.66 -17.94 -10.33
N GLU A 245 1.92 -17.54 -10.21
CA GLU A 245 2.81 -17.80 -9.06
C GLU A 245 2.62 -16.78 -7.92
N CYS A 246 1.73 -15.79 -8.10
CA CYS A 246 1.40 -14.76 -7.12
C CYS A 246 -0.01 -14.97 -6.59
N HIS A 247 -0.13 -15.05 -5.27
CA HIS A 247 -1.38 -15.23 -4.55
C HIS A 247 -1.81 -13.94 -3.87
N ARG A 248 -3.08 -13.57 -4.04
CA ARG A 248 -3.67 -12.42 -3.35
C ARG A 248 -3.91 -12.73 -1.88
N VAL A 249 -3.40 -11.89 -1.00
CA VAL A 249 -3.35 -12.07 0.47
C VAL A 249 -3.54 -10.72 1.16
N ASP A 250 -3.82 -10.71 2.46
CA ASP A 250 -3.89 -9.46 3.23
C ASP A 250 -2.58 -9.13 3.94
N ARG A 251 -1.75 -10.15 4.16
CA ARG A 251 -0.47 -10.03 4.86
C ARG A 251 0.65 -10.69 4.10
N VAL A 252 1.79 -10.00 4.07
CA VAL A 252 3.05 -10.52 3.53
C VAL A 252 4.15 -10.58 4.59
N ILE A 253 5.24 -11.28 4.27
CA ILE A 253 6.42 -11.38 5.15
C ILE A 253 7.24 -10.08 5.12
N ASN A 254 8.18 -9.90 6.05
CA ASN A 254 9.10 -8.75 6.14
C ASN A 254 10.12 -8.66 4.98
N PHE A 255 9.72 -8.99 3.76
CA PHE A 255 10.44 -8.78 2.51
C PHE A 255 9.41 -8.42 1.43
N PHE A 256 9.15 -7.12 1.26
CA PHE A 256 8.13 -6.69 0.31
C PHE A 256 8.50 -5.41 -0.42
N LEU A 257 8.14 -5.36 -1.70
CA LEU A 257 8.13 -4.16 -2.51
C LEU A 257 6.74 -3.54 -2.43
N GLY A 258 6.66 -2.25 -2.12
CA GLY A 258 5.39 -1.53 -2.02
C GLY A 258 5.41 -0.23 -2.80
N ARG A 259 4.23 0.19 -3.28
CA ARG A 259 4.00 1.54 -3.78
C ARG A 259 4.24 2.54 -2.64
N THR A 260 5.18 3.46 -2.84
CA THR A 260 5.68 4.36 -1.79
C THR A 260 4.56 5.19 -1.17
N ASP A 261 3.64 5.70 -1.99
CA ASP A 261 2.48 6.47 -1.56
C ASP A 261 1.50 5.66 -0.71
N LYS A 262 1.23 4.42 -1.11
CA LYS A 262 0.34 3.49 -0.39
C LYS A 262 0.91 3.04 0.95
N VAL A 263 2.20 2.73 1.01
CA VAL A 263 2.86 2.43 2.29
C VAL A 263 2.81 3.64 3.24
N ARG A 264 2.99 4.87 2.72
CA ARG A 264 2.87 6.11 3.50
C ARG A 264 1.45 6.40 3.97
N GLU A 265 0.45 6.08 3.16
CA GLU A 265 -0.97 6.26 3.49
C GLU A 265 -1.39 5.44 4.72
N VAL A 266 -0.84 4.24 4.87
CA VAL A 266 -1.07 3.40 6.04
C VAL A 266 -0.21 3.83 7.22
N GLY A 267 1.10 4.00 7.00
CA GLY A 267 2.05 4.34 8.05
C GLY A 267 2.33 3.20 9.03
N PHE A 268 3.38 3.33 9.84
CA PHE A 268 3.74 2.35 10.86
C PHE A 268 3.56 2.98 12.25
N ASP A 269 2.76 2.39 13.14
CA ASP A 269 2.55 2.98 14.47
C ASP A 269 3.82 2.87 15.35
N PRO A 270 4.48 3.97 15.72
CA PRO A 270 5.75 3.94 16.45
C PRO A 270 5.63 3.34 17.87
N ALA A 271 4.43 3.13 18.41
CA ALA A 271 4.23 2.41 19.67
C ALA A 271 4.79 0.97 19.63
N PHE A 272 4.80 0.33 18.45
CA PHE A 272 5.37 -1.00 18.24
C PHE A 272 6.90 -0.95 18.11
N SER A 273 7.58 -0.81 19.25
CA SER A 273 9.03 -0.56 19.29
C SER A 273 9.92 -1.80 19.20
N ARG A 274 9.39 -3.03 19.35
CA ARG A 274 10.21 -4.26 19.33
C ARG A 274 9.88 -5.22 18.21
N PHE A 275 8.61 -5.55 18.05
CA PHE A 275 8.11 -6.35 16.95
C PHE A 275 6.65 -6.00 16.68
N ALA A 276 6.30 -6.10 15.39
CA ALA A 276 4.95 -6.03 14.86
C ALA A 276 5.01 -6.66 13.47
N HIS A 277 4.04 -7.53 13.19
CA HIS A 277 4.02 -8.36 11.97
C HIS A 277 2.68 -8.31 11.24
N THR A 278 1.59 -7.99 11.93
CA THR A 278 0.21 -8.03 11.40
C THR A 278 -0.45 -6.65 11.48
N GLU A 279 -0.01 -5.80 12.40
CA GLU A 279 -0.62 -4.52 12.78
C GLU A 279 -0.66 -3.55 11.59
N PHE A 280 0.44 -3.43 10.85
CA PHE A 280 0.49 -2.65 9.60
C PHE A 280 -0.53 -3.14 8.56
N PHE A 281 -0.75 -4.44 8.49
CA PHE A 281 -1.66 -5.02 7.50
C PHE A 281 -3.13 -4.90 7.91
N TYR A 282 -3.45 -4.96 9.20
CA TYR A 282 -4.79 -4.62 9.69
C TYR A 282 -5.14 -3.15 9.42
N GLU A 283 -4.22 -2.21 9.70
CA GLU A 283 -4.39 -0.79 9.36
C GLU A 283 -4.45 -0.53 7.83
N GLY A 284 -3.93 -1.48 7.05
CA GLY A 284 -3.96 -1.51 5.60
C GLY A 284 -5.23 -2.11 4.99
N LEU A 285 -6.11 -2.76 5.77
CA LEU A 285 -7.36 -3.31 5.25
C LEU A 285 -8.21 -2.17 4.64
N GLY A 286 -8.67 -2.38 3.40
CA GLY A 286 -9.39 -1.37 2.63
C GLY A 286 -8.52 -0.28 1.98
N LYS A 287 -7.22 -0.21 2.30
CA LYS A 287 -6.26 0.77 1.74
C LYS A 287 -5.16 0.13 0.87
N LEU A 288 -4.81 -1.12 1.16
CA LEU A 288 -3.75 -1.88 0.51
C LEU A 288 -4.32 -3.16 -0.11
N ARG A 289 -3.84 -3.47 -1.31
CA ARG A 289 -3.98 -4.79 -1.93
C ARG A 289 -2.61 -5.46 -1.93
N ALA A 290 -2.51 -6.68 -1.42
CA ALA A 290 -1.23 -7.36 -1.31
C ALA A 290 -1.19 -8.70 -2.05
N ALA A 291 0.01 -9.09 -2.47
CA ALA A 291 0.28 -10.39 -3.05
C ALA A 291 1.60 -10.98 -2.55
N ALA A 292 1.63 -12.30 -2.38
CA ALA A 292 2.85 -13.06 -2.15
C ALA A 292 3.16 -13.88 -3.40
N CYS A 293 4.42 -13.90 -3.84
CA CYS A 293 4.85 -14.59 -5.06
C CYS A 293 5.99 -15.57 -4.77
N SER A 294 6.06 -16.67 -5.52
CA SER A 294 7.08 -17.72 -5.29
C SER A 294 8.34 -17.61 -6.15
N PHE A 295 8.41 -16.69 -7.11
CA PHE A 295 9.52 -16.60 -8.07
C PHE A 295 10.68 -15.67 -7.65
N VAL A 296 10.54 -14.93 -6.55
CA VAL A 296 11.64 -14.15 -5.94
C VAL A 296 11.92 -14.70 -4.56
N ARG A 297 13.20 -14.90 -4.26
CA ARG A 297 13.66 -15.32 -2.94
C ARG A 297 14.80 -14.44 -2.48
N ILE A 298 14.77 -14.06 -1.22
CA ILE A 298 15.90 -13.44 -0.51
C ILE A 298 16.43 -14.44 0.52
N ASN A 299 17.75 -14.52 0.68
CA ASN A 299 18.33 -15.38 1.71
C ASN A 299 18.25 -14.70 3.09
N HIS A 300 18.31 -15.49 4.15
CA HIS A 300 18.22 -15.03 5.53
C HIS A 300 19.38 -15.60 6.33
N ASP A 301 20.30 -14.72 6.74
CA ASP A 301 21.50 -15.05 7.51
C ASP A 301 21.32 -14.57 8.94
N GLN A 302 20.54 -15.35 9.70
CA GLN A 302 20.15 -15.01 11.07
C GLN A 302 21.39 -14.80 11.93
N THR A 303 21.53 -13.56 12.40
CA THR A 303 22.66 -13.13 13.22
C THR A 303 22.13 -12.50 14.50
N SER A 304 22.81 -12.79 15.61
CA SER A 304 22.43 -12.36 16.94
C SER A 304 23.65 -12.08 17.80
N ASN A 305 23.48 -11.28 18.84
CA ASN A 305 24.48 -11.04 19.88
C ASN A 305 23.80 -10.77 21.23
N ASP A 306 24.55 -10.90 22.32
CA ASP A 306 24.05 -10.80 23.69
C ASP A 306 23.35 -9.47 24.01
N GLN A 307 23.80 -8.37 23.42
CA GLN A 307 23.16 -7.07 23.63
C GLN A 307 21.84 -6.98 22.88
N TYR A 308 21.81 -7.42 21.62
CA TYR A 308 20.63 -7.45 20.77
C TYR A 308 19.51 -8.34 21.35
N VAL A 309 19.85 -9.54 21.84
CA VAL A 309 18.87 -10.50 22.38
C VAL A 309 18.03 -9.90 23.51
N LYS A 310 18.62 -9.07 24.38
CA LYS A 310 17.92 -8.39 25.48
C LYS A 310 16.77 -7.50 25.01
N PHE A 311 16.87 -6.96 23.80
CA PHE A 311 15.81 -6.15 23.20
C PHE A 311 14.85 -6.99 22.37
N ARG A 312 15.35 -8.07 21.73
CA ARG A 312 14.51 -9.01 21.00
C ARG A 312 13.50 -9.71 21.91
N GLU A 313 13.89 -9.93 23.17
CA GLU A 313 13.08 -10.55 24.21
C GLU A 313 12.77 -9.52 25.34
N PRO A 314 11.87 -8.56 25.09
CA PRO A 314 11.72 -7.37 25.94
C PRO A 314 11.02 -7.63 27.29
N GLY A 315 10.78 -8.91 27.64
CA GLY A 315 10.17 -9.33 28.89
C GLY A 315 8.66 -9.06 29.00
N ARG A 316 8.10 -9.47 30.14
CA ARG A 316 6.63 -9.45 30.40
C ARG A 316 6.03 -8.05 30.39
N ALA A 317 6.78 -7.02 30.81
CA ALA A 317 6.28 -5.65 30.87
C ALA A 317 5.93 -5.12 29.46
N TYR A 318 6.81 -5.32 28.49
CA TYR A 318 6.55 -4.93 27.11
C TYR A 318 5.42 -5.76 26.50
N LEU A 319 5.39 -7.08 26.74
CA LEU A 319 4.30 -7.93 26.24
C LEU A 319 2.94 -7.49 26.79
N LYS A 320 2.85 -7.11 28.07
CA LYS A 320 1.63 -6.56 28.67
C LYS A 320 1.25 -5.23 28.05
N PHE A 321 2.23 -4.33 27.83
CA PHE A 321 1.99 -3.08 27.13
C PHE A 321 1.44 -3.33 25.72
N LEU A 322 2.07 -4.22 24.94
CA LEU A 322 1.67 -4.54 23.58
C LEU A 322 0.21 -5.02 23.53
N VAL A 323 -0.15 -5.97 24.40
CA VAL A 323 -1.52 -6.48 24.50
C VAL A 323 -2.50 -5.38 24.89
N ASN A 324 -2.19 -4.57 25.91
CA ASN A 324 -3.10 -3.50 26.32
C ASN A 324 -3.25 -2.43 25.22
N TYR A 325 -2.14 -2.08 24.58
CA TYR A 325 -2.11 -1.05 23.54
C TYR A 325 -2.91 -1.49 22.32
N GLN A 326 -2.70 -2.70 21.80
CA GLN A 326 -3.43 -3.18 20.62
C GLN A 326 -4.93 -3.30 20.91
N TYR A 327 -5.33 -3.83 22.07
CA TYR A 327 -6.76 -3.99 22.41
C TYR A 327 -7.45 -2.63 22.55
N PHE A 328 -6.80 -1.67 23.20
CA PHE A 328 -7.32 -0.31 23.32
C PHE A 328 -7.33 0.44 21.98
N ARG A 329 -6.21 0.44 21.26
CA ARG A 329 -5.99 1.20 20.02
C ARG A 329 -6.99 0.80 18.93
N TYR A 330 -7.25 -0.49 18.80
CA TYR A 330 -8.12 -1.04 17.77
C TYR A 330 -9.56 -1.25 18.24
N ASN A 331 -9.87 -0.97 19.51
CA ASN A 331 -11.15 -1.27 20.13
C ASN A 331 -11.58 -2.73 19.87
N VAL A 332 -10.73 -3.68 20.29
CA VAL A 332 -10.93 -5.11 20.06
C VAL A 332 -10.93 -5.89 21.37
N LYS A 333 -11.74 -6.95 21.43
CA LYS A 333 -11.81 -7.88 22.56
C LYS A 333 -11.16 -9.24 22.28
N CYS A 334 -10.80 -9.53 21.03
CA CYS A 334 -10.00 -10.70 20.71
C CYS A 334 -9.01 -10.46 19.56
N TRP A 335 -7.88 -11.16 19.63
CA TRP A 335 -6.79 -11.04 18.68
C TRP A 335 -6.17 -12.42 18.43
N ASN A 336 -6.67 -13.12 17.41
CA ASN A 336 -6.30 -14.49 17.06
C ASN A 336 -5.38 -14.49 15.83
N ILE A 337 -4.05 -14.44 16.04
CA ILE A 337 -3.02 -14.49 14.97
C ILE A 337 -2.60 -15.92 14.66
#